data_AF-A0A2M7A080-F1
#
_entry.id   AF-A0A2M7A080-F1
#
_cell.length_a   1.000
_cell.length_b   1.000
_cell.length_c   1.000
_cell.angle_alpha   90.00
_cell.angle_beta   90.00
_cell.angle_gamma   90.00
#
_symmetry.space_group_name_H-M   'P 1'
#
loop_
_entity.id
_entity.type
_entity.pdbx_description
1 polymer ?
#
loop_
_entity_poly.entity_id
_entity_poly.type
_entity_poly.pdbx_seq_one_letter_code
_entity_poly.pdbx_strand_id
1 'polypeptide(L)' 'MVDIQKQFGKRIREIRIQKGLSQEGLSFKCDLHRTYISDIERGSRNVSLNRF' A
#
# COMPACT_ATOMS: atom_id res chain seq x y z
N MET A 1 -1.10 9.04 -19.19
CA MET A 1 0.10 8.34 -18.68
C MET A 1 -0.33 7.50 -17.49
N VAL A 2 -0.03 6.20 -17.48
CA VAL A 2 -0.47 5.28 -16.42
C VAL A 2 0.36 5.54 -15.16
N ASP A 3 -0.30 5.93 -14.08
CA ASP A 3 0.31 6.15 -12.77
C ASP A 3 0.45 4.79 -12.05
N ILE A 4 1.64 4.18 -12.20
CA ILE A 4 1.97 2.85 -11.67
C ILE A 4 1.80 2.83 -10.15
N GLN A 5 2.15 3.92 -9.45
CA GLN A 5 2.01 4.02 -8.00
C GLN A 5 0.54 3.92 -7.58
N LYS A 6 -0.37 4.59 -8.29
CA LYS A 6 -1.81 4.48 -8.02
C LYS A 6 -2.37 3.08 -8.30
N GLN A 7 -1.93 2.41 -9.37
CA GLN A 7 -2.38 1.05 -9.65
C GLN A 7 -1.89 0.07 -8.57
N PHE A 8 -0.63 0.19 -8.16
CA PHE A 8 -0.06 -0.61 -7.09
C PHE A 8 -0.78 -0.37 -5.75
N GLY A 9 -0.99 0.89 -5.37
CA GLY A 9 -1.72 1.27 -4.16
C GLY A 9 -3.14 0.73 -4.14
N LYS A 10 -3.85 0.82 -5.27
CA LYS A 10 -5.19 0.23 -5.43
C LYS A 10 -5.16 -1.29 -5.21
N ARG A 11 -4.18 -1.99 -5.80
CA ARG A 11 -4.06 -3.44 -5.67
C ARG A 11 -3.77 -3.88 -4.24
N ILE A 12 -2.92 -3.14 -3.52
CA ILE A 12 -2.68 -3.39 -2.08
C ILE A 12 -3.99 -3.24 -1.30
N ARG A 13 -4.75 -2.17 -1.54
CA ARG A 13 -6.03 -1.92 -0.85
C ARG A 13 -7.03 -3.06 -1.09
N GLU A 14 -7.16 -3.53 -2.33
CA GLU A 14 -8.04 -4.65 -2.68
C GLU A 14 -7.68 -5.91 -1.91
N ILE A 15 -6.41 -6.32 -1.93
CA ILE A 15 -5.94 -7.52 -1.24
C ILE A 15 -6.09 -7.38 0.27
N ARG A 16 -5.82 -6.19 0.83
CA ARG A 16 -5.98 -5.92 2.26
C ARG A 16 -7.43 -6.13 2.69
N ILE A 17 -8.39 -5.60 1.94
CA ILE A 17 -9.82 -5.74 2.21
C ILE A 17 -10.26 -7.19 2.04
N GLN A 18 -9.82 -7.89 0.99
CA GLN A 18 -10.11 -9.32 0.78
C GLN A 18 -9.63 -10.20 1.94
N LYS A 19 -8.54 -9.79 2.61
CA LYS A 19 -8.01 -10.46 3.80
C LYS A 19 -8.65 -9.98 5.12
N GLY A 20 -9.66 -9.10 5.07
CA GLY A 20 -10.33 -8.57 6.25
C GLY A 20 -9.44 -7.68 7.13
N LEU A 21 -8.36 -7.10 6.58
CA LEU A 21 -7.40 -6.33 7.35
C LEU A 21 -7.74 -4.83 7.32
N SER A 22 -7.63 -4.17 8.48
CA SER A 22 -7.55 -2.71 8.54
C SER A 22 -6.17 -2.23 8.09
N GLN A 23 -6.00 -0.93 7.81
CA GLN A 23 -4.68 -0.38 7.51
C GLN A 23 -3.71 -0.60 8.68
N GLU A 24 -4.20 -0.52 9.92
CA GLU A 24 -3.43 -0.80 11.14
C GLU A 24 -3.08 -2.29 11.28
N GLY A 25 -4.01 -3.18 10.94
CA GLY A 25 -3.75 -4.61 10.92
C GLY A 25 -2.70 -5.01 9.87
N LEU A 26 -2.72 -4.38 8.70
CA LEU A 26 -1.65 -4.55 7.70
C LEU A 26 -0.34 -3.93 8.18
N SER A 27 -0.38 -2.75 8.79
CA SER A 27 0.82 -2.05 9.26
C SER A 27 1.55 -2.88 10.33
N PHE A 28 0.82 -3.45 11.29
CA PHE A 28 1.37 -4.38 12.29
C PHE A 28 2.00 -5.62 11.65
N LYS A 29 1.33 -6.23 10.66
CA LYS A 29 1.84 -7.42 9.97
C LYS A 29 3.11 -7.19 9.16
N CYS A 30 3.33 -5.96 8.70
CA CYS A 30 4.48 -5.60 7.86
C CYS A 30 5.58 -4.86 8.62
N ASP A 31 5.39 -4.62 9.92
CA ASP A 31 6.22 -3.72 10.74
C ASP A 31 6.43 -2.34 10.09
N LEU A 32 5.33 -1.77 9.61
CA LEU A 32 5.29 -0.45 8.97
C LEU A 32 4.38 0.47 9.78
N HIS A 33 4.64 1.77 9.67
CA HIS A 33 3.73 2.75 10.25
C HIS A 33 2.42 2.80 9.44
N ARG A 34 1.26 2.89 10.11
CA ARG A 34 -0.06 2.93 9.46
C ARG A 34 -0.17 4.04 8.41
N THR A 35 0.44 5.20 8.66
CA THR A 35 0.44 6.32 7.69
C THR A 35 1.17 5.97 6.41
N TYR A 36 2.23 5.15 6.48
CA TYR A 36 2.95 4.67 5.31
C TYR A 36 2.09 3.74 4.45
N ILE A 37 1.30 2.86 5.08
CA ILE A 37 0.30 2.04 4.38
C ILE A 37 -0.74 2.93 3.69
N SER A 38 -1.26 3.94 4.38
CA SER A 38 -2.23 4.89 3.81
C SER A 38 -1.65 5.66 2.61
N ASP A 39 -0.39 6.10 2.70
CA ASP A 39 0.28 6.80 1.61
C ASP A 39 0.49 5.90 0.38
N ILE A 40 0.86 4.64 0.59
CA ILE A 40 1.00 3.66 -0.48
C ILE A 40 -0.34 3.42 -1.17
N GLU A 41 -1.42 3.21 -0.42
CA GLU A 41 -2.76 2.97 -0.99
C GLU A 41 -3.29 4.16 -1.80
N ARG A 42 -2.87 5.39 -1.46
CA ARG A 42 -3.21 6.61 -2.21
C ARG A 42 -2.29 6.85 -3.42
N GLY A 43 -1.21 6.06 -3.58
CA GLY A 43 -0.18 6.30 -4.57
C GLY A 43 0.62 7.59 -4.32
N SER A 44 0.58 8.15 -3.10
CA SER A 44 1.22 9.43 -2.77
C SER A 44 2.68 9.28 -2.34
N ARG A 45 3.17 8.05 -2.17
CA ARG A 45 4.59 7.75 -1.91
C ARG A 45 5.20 7.02 -3.08
N ASN A 46 6.43 7.43 -3.41
CA ASN A 46 7.28 6.70 -4.33
C ASN A 46 7.85 5.48 -3.59
N VAL A 47 7.03 4.45 -3.41
CA VAL A 47 7.53 3.13 -3.04
C VAL A 47 8.52 2.76 -4.14
N SER A 48 9.79 2.55 -3.78
CA SER A 48 10.79 2.13 -4.75
C SER A 48 10.43 0.71 -5.20
N LEU A 49 9.60 0.62 -6.23
CA LEU A 49 9.18 -0.64 -6.84
C LEU A 49 10.32 -1.27 -7.66
N ASN A 50 11.40 -0.52 -7.89
CA ASN A 50 12.65 -0.98 -8.48
C ASN A 50 13.81 -0.74 -7.52
N ARG A 51 14.38 -1.83 -7.00
CA ARG A 51 15.79 -1.90 -6.63
C ARG A 51 16.27 -3.34 -6.90
N PHE A 52 16.49 -3.62 -8.17
CA PHE A 52 17.38 -4.67 -8.64
C PHE A 52 18.49 -4.00 -9.43
#